data_AF-A0A3A9JXZ7-F1
#
_entry.id   AF-A0A3A9JXZ7-F1
#
_cell.length_a   1.000
_cell.length_b   1.000
_cell.length_c   1.000
_cell.angle_alpha   90.00
_cell.angle_beta   90.00
_cell.angle_gamma   90.00
#
_symmetry.space_group_name_H-M   'P 1'
#
loop_
_entity.id
_entity.type
_entity.pdbx_description
1 polymer ?
#
loop_
_entity_poly.entity_id
_entity_poly.type
_entity_poly.pdbx_seq_one_letter_code
_entity_poly.pdbx_strand_id
1 'polypeptide(L)'
;MKYLMIDTNIYIDMVVARNQDHNPESYNHLIKLLDYGEIRVIAPKIVITEVFRHLDNEIDKIGQAIKGVKGTINNLYWVNNNEEIEQFNEKLKPVKKGINDLNDEFKNNKNKYKENSKNLFNELFNHVNTIIIDETEEIVFKATQRKIHKLRPFHYGKDKDSMADSIIVETLINIQDLMTFNTDDAIYFISRNTSDFSEKEDRSLLHKDIKLSLELKEISNQIHYKLLFTKALLEDFKDETEHVGLIEELKAEEKWEKEIQIQESKDYEIEMRREAGGLSSLSADYDETIAELDEIQNLIGKLEQFQVEFAVEYENYSELYSLLDDELGSRDFEEVLELISNFNDQKPLLELDIEGCKDIADLVNEIFSLVHELCFNNDEIGIDGMIKYQDYFEMNTTLAEIKDFNGTQYRIDLNGDLIPRNGESDSIFLPVYRDNQKIEEGTITLNYGFLEFDENGNVGDGLEENIDVYIEDVIKEIECIKNGIISKIVENKKVLKRIMETLGIVLEE
;
A
#
# COMPACT_ATOMS: atom_id res chain seq x y z
N MET A 1 -1.55 -27.24 39.11
CA MET A 1 -2.11 -26.01 38.52
C MET A 1 -1.89 -26.05 37.02
N LYS A 2 -2.86 -25.59 36.21
CA LYS A 2 -2.67 -25.52 34.75
C LYS A 2 -2.32 -24.09 34.33
N TYR A 3 -1.30 -23.98 33.50
CA TYR A 3 -0.82 -22.71 32.97
C TYR A 3 -1.00 -22.66 31.45
N LEU A 4 -1.42 -21.51 30.95
CA LEU A 4 -1.46 -21.20 29.52
C LEU A 4 -0.23 -20.36 29.16
N MET A 5 0.60 -20.85 28.25
CA MET A 5 1.67 -20.07 27.66
C MET A 5 1.35 -19.88 26.18
N ILE A 6 1.00 -18.65 25.80
CA ILE A 6 0.41 -18.36 24.49
C ILE A 6 1.44 -17.57 23.66
N ASP A 7 1.61 -17.98 22.41
CA ASP A 7 2.47 -17.31 21.44
C ASP A 7 1.85 -16.00 20.91
N THR A 8 2.68 -15.09 20.41
CA THR A 8 2.31 -13.74 19.94
C THR A 8 1.14 -13.76 18.96
N ASN A 9 1.16 -14.68 17.99
CA ASN A 9 0.14 -14.74 16.94
C ASN A 9 -1.27 -15.01 17.48
N ILE A 10 -1.37 -15.85 18.52
CA ILE A 10 -2.67 -16.21 19.08
C ILE A 10 -3.25 -15.01 19.82
N TYR A 11 -2.44 -14.24 20.56
CA TYR A 11 -2.92 -13.01 21.20
C TYR A 11 -3.47 -12.03 20.17
N ILE A 12 -2.75 -11.79 19.06
CA ILE A 12 -3.22 -10.90 18.00
C ILE A 12 -4.58 -11.37 17.46
N ASP A 13 -4.74 -12.69 17.23
CA ASP A 13 -6.00 -13.27 16.74
C ASP A 13 -7.19 -13.07 17.70
N MET A 14 -6.94 -12.90 19.01
CA MET A 14 -8.00 -12.67 19.99
C MET A 14 -8.66 -11.29 19.88
N VAL A 15 -7.97 -10.29 19.32
CA VAL A 15 -8.42 -8.88 19.28
C VAL A 15 -8.56 -8.37 17.85
N VAL A 16 -7.81 -8.95 16.90
CA VAL A 16 -7.87 -8.59 15.49
C VAL A 16 -8.41 -9.78 14.71
N ALA A 17 -9.62 -9.62 14.18
CA ALA A 17 -10.17 -10.54 13.17
C ALA A 17 -9.41 -10.32 11.85
N ARG A 18 -8.39 -11.15 11.59
CA ARG A 18 -7.60 -11.06 10.35
C ARG A 18 -8.36 -11.53 9.10
N ASN A 19 -9.47 -12.27 9.31
CA ASN A 19 -10.43 -12.67 8.29
C ASN A 19 -11.84 -12.19 8.70
N GLN A 20 -12.72 -11.93 7.73
CA GLN A 20 -14.06 -11.33 7.92
C GLN A 20 -14.98 -12.05 8.92
N ASP A 21 -14.61 -13.27 9.32
CA ASP A 21 -15.48 -14.16 10.08
C ASP A 21 -15.04 -14.39 11.54
N HIS A 22 -13.89 -13.89 12.00
CA HIS A 22 -13.36 -14.21 13.34
C HIS A 22 -14.23 -13.61 14.46
N ASN A 23 -14.77 -14.46 15.34
CA ASN A 23 -15.50 -14.00 16.53
C ASN A 23 -14.49 -13.61 17.63
N PRO A 24 -14.39 -12.32 18.03
CA PRO A 24 -13.39 -11.84 19.00
C PRO A 24 -13.79 -12.13 20.46
N GLU A 25 -14.38 -13.30 20.71
CA GLU A 25 -14.78 -13.70 22.06
C GLU A 25 -13.68 -14.44 22.82
N SER A 26 -12.64 -14.94 22.14
CA SER A 26 -11.53 -15.68 22.76
C SER A 26 -10.81 -14.86 23.83
N TYR A 27 -10.68 -13.53 23.67
CA TYR A 27 -10.17 -12.63 24.72
C TYR A 27 -11.06 -12.67 25.97
N ASN A 28 -12.37 -12.53 25.79
CA ASN A 28 -13.34 -12.53 26.89
C ASN A 28 -13.38 -13.88 27.59
N HIS A 29 -13.27 -14.98 26.83
CA HIS A 29 -13.15 -16.34 27.38
C HIS A 29 -11.92 -16.47 28.27
N LEU A 30 -10.76 -15.97 27.81
CA LEU A 30 -9.52 -15.98 28.60
C LEU A 30 -9.65 -15.16 29.89
N ILE A 31 -10.20 -13.95 29.81
CA ILE A 31 -10.42 -13.10 31.00
C ILE A 31 -11.36 -13.79 32.00
N LYS A 32 -12.51 -14.32 31.55
CA LYS A 32 -13.44 -15.06 32.42
C LYS A 32 -12.76 -16.25 33.14
N LEU A 33 -11.91 -16.99 32.42
CA LEU A 33 -11.15 -18.10 33.01
C LEU A 33 -10.12 -17.62 34.03
N LEU A 34 -9.46 -16.50 33.76
CA LEU A 34 -8.50 -15.90 34.68
C LEU A 34 -9.19 -15.32 35.92
N ASP A 35 -10.35 -14.69 35.80
CA ASP A 35 -11.13 -14.14 36.91
C ASP A 35 -11.53 -15.23 37.93
N TYR A 36 -11.83 -16.43 37.42
CA TYR A 36 -12.19 -17.57 38.26
C TYR A 36 -10.98 -18.18 39.01
N GLY A 37 -9.78 -18.01 38.46
CA GLY A 37 -8.51 -18.32 39.12
C GLY A 37 -8.08 -19.78 39.13
N GLU A 38 -8.78 -20.65 38.39
CA GLU A 38 -8.42 -22.06 38.19
C GLU A 38 -7.33 -22.24 37.11
N ILE A 39 -7.11 -21.22 36.29
CA ILE A 39 -6.07 -21.17 35.25
C ILE A 39 -5.22 -19.93 35.45
N ARG A 40 -3.94 -20.03 35.08
CA ARG A 40 -3.01 -18.89 35.04
C ARG A 40 -2.36 -18.75 33.67
N VAL A 41 -2.01 -17.52 33.29
CA VAL A 41 -1.25 -17.24 32.06
C VAL A 41 0.21 -17.03 32.42
N ILE A 42 1.13 -17.61 31.65
CA ILE A 42 2.56 -17.31 31.66
C ILE A 42 2.86 -16.52 30.39
N ALA A 43 3.31 -15.28 30.55
CA ALA A 43 3.63 -14.37 29.45
C ALA A 43 5.12 -13.97 29.51
N PRO A 44 5.97 -14.52 28.62
CA PRO A 44 7.30 -13.98 28.43
C PRO A 44 7.21 -12.52 27.98
N LYS A 45 8.06 -11.65 28.52
CA LYS A 45 8.04 -10.22 28.19
C LYS A 45 8.30 -9.93 26.70
N ILE A 46 9.02 -10.81 26.02
CA ILE A 46 9.26 -10.72 24.58
C ILE A 46 7.95 -10.83 23.80
N VAL A 47 7.04 -11.71 24.23
CA VAL A 47 5.71 -11.88 23.63
C VAL A 47 4.89 -10.60 23.82
N ILE A 48 4.91 -10.02 25.02
CA ILE A 48 4.21 -8.76 25.31
C ILE A 48 4.70 -7.65 24.37
N THR A 49 6.02 -7.54 24.21
CA THR A 49 6.65 -6.54 23.34
C THR A 49 6.24 -6.73 21.89
N GLU A 50 6.22 -7.97 21.40
CA GLU A 50 5.80 -8.29 20.05
C GLU A 50 4.31 -7.99 19.82
N VAL A 51 3.43 -8.40 20.74
CA VAL A 51 1.99 -8.15 20.65
C VAL A 51 1.73 -6.65 20.46
N PHE A 52 2.33 -5.79 21.29
CA PHE A 52 2.15 -4.34 21.17
C PHE A 52 2.72 -3.77 19.87
N ARG A 53 3.86 -4.30 19.39
CA ARG A 53 4.46 -3.86 18.12
C ARG A 53 3.58 -4.25 16.92
N HIS A 54 3.04 -5.45 16.90
CA HIS A 54 2.25 -5.96 15.78
C HIS A 54 0.84 -5.38 15.73
N LEU A 55 0.24 -5.09 16.89
CA LEU A 55 -1.12 -4.57 16.97
C LEU A 55 -1.29 -3.22 16.25
N ASP A 56 -0.30 -2.33 16.36
CA ASP A 56 -0.35 -1.04 15.66
C ASP A 56 -0.37 -1.22 14.13
N ASN A 57 0.40 -2.19 13.62
CA ASN A 57 0.47 -2.51 12.19
C ASN A 57 -0.84 -3.13 11.68
N GLU A 58 -1.46 -4.02 12.45
CA GLU A 58 -2.73 -4.64 12.07
C GLU A 58 -3.87 -3.63 11.97
N ILE A 59 -3.93 -2.67 12.91
CA ILE A 59 -4.92 -1.58 12.83
C ILE A 59 -4.66 -0.68 11.62
N ASP A 60 -3.39 -0.46 11.27
CA ASP A 60 -3.04 0.35 10.09
C ASP A 60 -3.50 -0.30 8.78
N LYS A 61 -3.44 -1.64 8.67
CA LYS A 61 -3.96 -2.40 7.51
C LYS A 61 -5.46 -2.22 7.30
N ILE A 62 -6.26 -2.16 8.39
CA ILE A 62 -7.71 -1.89 8.29
C ILE A 62 -7.95 -0.53 7.63
N GLY A 63 -7.18 0.49 8.04
CA GLY A 63 -7.27 1.83 7.46
C GLY A 63 -6.89 1.87 5.98
N GLN A 64 -5.90 1.08 5.57
CA GLN A 64 -5.51 0.93 4.16
C GLN A 64 -6.63 0.27 3.34
N ALA A 65 -7.25 -0.80 3.84
CA ALA A 65 -8.37 -1.47 3.18
C ALA A 65 -9.57 -0.52 2.97
N ILE A 66 -9.96 0.26 3.99
CA ILE A 66 -11.04 1.26 3.87
C ILE A 66 -10.68 2.35 2.85
N LYS A 67 -9.42 2.79 2.82
CA LYS A 67 -8.93 3.76 1.83
C LYS A 67 -9.03 3.20 0.41
N GLY A 68 -8.72 1.92 0.21
CA GLY A 68 -8.91 1.22 -1.06
C GLY A 68 -10.36 1.25 -1.53
N VAL A 69 -11.30 0.80 -0.68
CA VAL A 69 -12.75 0.82 -0.98
C VAL A 69 -13.26 2.22 -1.31
N LYS A 70 -12.78 3.25 -0.58
CA LYS A 70 -13.09 4.65 -0.86
C LYS A 70 -12.61 5.08 -2.25
N GLY A 71 -11.42 4.65 -2.67
CA GLY A 71 -10.88 4.88 -4.01
C GLY A 71 -11.82 4.32 -5.06
N THR A 72 -12.09 3.00 -5.00
CA THR A 72 -12.98 2.29 -5.92
C THR A 72 -14.35 2.96 -6.06
N ILE A 73 -15.02 3.28 -4.94
CA ILE A 73 -16.37 3.83 -5.00
C ILE A 73 -16.41 5.29 -5.48
N ASN A 74 -15.41 6.10 -5.15
CA ASN A 74 -15.36 7.48 -5.65
C ASN A 74 -15.08 7.52 -7.16
N ASN A 75 -14.29 6.58 -7.67
CA ASN A 75 -13.86 6.48 -9.07
C ASN A 75 -14.87 5.76 -9.98
N LEU A 76 -15.96 5.19 -9.44
CA LEU A 76 -17.06 4.63 -10.25
C LEU A 76 -17.58 5.65 -11.28
N TYR A 77 -17.45 5.31 -12.57
CA TYR A 77 -18.01 6.03 -13.71
C TYR A 77 -19.14 5.22 -14.39
N TRP A 78 -20.09 5.91 -15.03
CA TRP A 78 -21.20 5.26 -15.75
C TRP A 78 -21.62 6.05 -16.99
N VAL A 79 -22.37 5.41 -17.89
CA VAL A 79 -22.91 6.01 -19.13
C VAL A 79 -23.81 7.21 -18.77
N ASN A 80 -23.82 8.27 -19.58
CA ASN A 80 -24.74 9.42 -19.45
C ASN A 80 -25.85 9.33 -20.52
N ASN A 81 -27.07 9.79 -20.17
CA ASN A 81 -28.31 9.89 -20.98
C ASN A 81 -29.35 8.74 -20.87
N ASN A 82 -29.82 8.42 -19.67
CA ASN A 82 -31.11 7.72 -19.45
C ASN A 82 -31.68 8.06 -18.04
N GLU A 83 -33.00 8.10 -17.88
CA GLU A 83 -33.68 8.33 -16.58
C GLU A 83 -33.25 7.32 -15.49
N GLU A 84 -32.89 6.10 -15.90
CA GLU A 84 -32.38 5.05 -15.01
C GLU A 84 -31.02 5.41 -14.36
N ILE A 85 -30.24 6.29 -15.01
CA ILE A 85 -28.92 6.75 -14.52
C ILE A 85 -29.08 7.84 -13.45
N GLU A 86 -30.06 8.74 -13.57
CA GLU A 86 -30.36 9.68 -12.49
C GLU A 86 -30.76 8.93 -11.21
N GLN A 87 -31.57 7.87 -11.35
CA GLN A 87 -31.95 7.02 -10.22
C GLN A 87 -30.77 6.25 -9.61
N PHE A 88 -29.80 5.82 -10.43
CA PHE A 88 -28.58 5.18 -9.94
C PHE A 88 -27.66 6.19 -9.22
N ASN A 89 -27.44 7.38 -9.79
CA ASN A 89 -26.65 8.44 -9.17
C ASN A 89 -27.27 8.91 -7.84
N GLU A 90 -28.59 8.98 -7.76
CA GLU A 90 -29.31 9.23 -6.50
C GLU A 90 -29.04 8.14 -5.43
N LYS A 91 -28.86 6.88 -5.84
CA LYS A 91 -28.47 5.77 -4.94
C LYS A 91 -26.96 5.74 -4.64
N LEU A 92 -26.11 6.20 -5.55
CA LEU A 92 -24.66 6.20 -5.38
C LEU A 92 -24.18 7.32 -4.43
N LYS A 93 -24.82 8.49 -4.47
CA LYS A 93 -24.55 9.61 -3.54
C LYS A 93 -24.51 9.19 -2.06
N PRO A 94 -25.53 8.52 -1.50
CA PRO A 94 -25.49 8.10 -0.10
C PRO A 94 -24.43 7.02 0.18
N VAL A 95 -24.06 6.20 -0.81
CA VAL A 95 -22.98 5.20 -0.68
C VAL A 95 -21.61 5.88 -0.62
N LYS A 96 -21.32 6.80 -1.56
CA LYS A 96 -20.10 7.64 -1.55
C LYS A 96 -19.97 8.39 -0.22
N LYS A 97 -21.08 8.99 0.22
CA LYS A 97 -21.13 9.67 1.51
C LYS A 97 -20.86 8.72 2.66
N GLY A 98 -21.53 7.57 2.73
CA GLY A 98 -21.35 6.59 3.80
C GLY A 98 -19.91 6.07 3.92
N ILE A 99 -19.22 5.86 2.80
CA ILE A 99 -17.83 5.39 2.82
C ILE A 99 -16.85 6.50 3.16
N ASN A 100 -17.10 7.72 2.70
CA ASN A 100 -16.30 8.88 3.13
C ASN A 100 -16.47 9.11 4.64
N ASP A 101 -17.70 9.07 5.15
CA ASP A 101 -18.01 9.18 6.57
C ASP A 101 -17.32 8.06 7.36
N LEU A 102 -17.35 6.80 6.89
CA LEU A 102 -16.67 5.66 7.51
C LEU A 102 -15.15 5.84 7.54
N ASN A 103 -14.54 6.27 6.43
CA ASN A 103 -13.10 6.52 6.36
C ASN A 103 -12.67 7.64 7.31
N ASP A 104 -13.48 8.71 7.39
CA ASP A 104 -13.18 9.85 8.24
C ASP A 104 -13.41 9.49 9.72
N GLU A 105 -14.45 8.72 10.04
CA GLU A 105 -14.67 8.13 11.36
C GLU A 105 -13.48 7.24 11.78
N PHE A 106 -13.00 6.38 10.87
CA PHE A 106 -11.83 5.54 11.15
C PHE A 106 -10.59 6.39 11.42
N LYS A 107 -10.29 7.40 10.59
CA LYS A 107 -9.15 8.31 10.79
C LYS A 107 -9.23 9.06 12.11
N ASN A 108 -10.40 9.59 12.46
CA ASN A 108 -10.63 10.34 13.68
C ASN A 108 -10.52 9.45 14.93
N ASN A 109 -10.89 8.18 14.84
CA ASN A 109 -10.85 7.22 15.95
C ASN A 109 -9.63 6.30 15.96
N LYS A 110 -8.75 6.36 14.95
CA LYS A 110 -7.61 5.45 14.78
C LYS A 110 -6.74 5.31 16.03
N ASN A 111 -6.36 6.43 16.64
CA ASN A 111 -5.56 6.42 17.86
C ASN A 111 -6.33 5.82 19.04
N LYS A 112 -7.64 6.08 19.12
CA LYS A 112 -8.53 5.49 20.14
C LYS A 112 -8.65 3.98 19.98
N TYR A 113 -8.70 3.45 18.76
CA TYR A 113 -8.67 2.00 18.52
C TYR A 113 -7.35 1.39 19.01
N LYS A 114 -6.21 1.99 18.64
CA LYS A 114 -4.89 1.56 19.12
C LYS A 114 -4.80 1.57 20.64
N GLU A 115 -5.24 2.66 21.27
CA GLU A 115 -5.26 2.78 22.74
C GLU A 115 -6.19 1.76 23.40
N ASN A 116 -7.41 1.57 22.90
CA ASN A 116 -8.36 0.60 23.44
C ASN A 116 -7.82 -0.82 23.36
N SER A 117 -7.29 -1.22 22.21
CA SER A 117 -6.68 -2.54 22.03
C SER A 117 -5.45 -2.73 22.92
N LYS A 118 -4.62 -1.69 23.09
CA LYS A 118 -3.51 -1.73 24.05
C LYS A 118 -4.01 -1.88 25.48
N ASN A 119 -5.09 -1.21 25.85
CA ASN A 119 -5.70 -1.31 27.17
C ASN A 119 -6.22 -2.72 27.47
N LEU A 120 -6.83 -3.41 26.49
CA LEU A 120 -7.28 -4.81 26.65
C LEU A 120 -6.10 -5.73 26.99
N PHE A 121 -4.98 -5.64 26.27
CA PHE A 121 -3.80 -6.44 26.58
C PHE A 121 -3.11 -6.00 27.87
N ASN A 122 -3.11 -4.70 28.20
CA ASN A 122 -2.63 -4.24 29.50
C ASN A 122 -3.46 -4.83 30.64
N GLU A 123 -4.78 -4.91 30.51
CA GLU A 123 -5.65 -5.56 31.49
C GLU A 123 -5.31 -7.04 31.65
N LEU A 124 -5.14 -7.75 30.53
CA LEU A 124 -4.76 -9.16 30.53
C LEU A 124 -3.37 -9.42 31.17
N PHE A 125 -2.35 -8.65 30.77
CA PHE A 125 -0.98 -8.85 31.25
C PHE A 125 -0.77 -8.38 32.68
N ASN A 126 -1.58 -7.42 33.17
CA ASN A 126 -1.57 -7.00 34.57
C ASN A 126 -2.58 -7.77 35.44
N HIS A 127 -3.30 -8.74 34.88
CA HIS A 127 -4.25 -9.56 35.62
C HIS A 127 -3.55 -10.36 36.73
N VAL A 128 -4.20 -10.54 37.88
CA VAL A 128 -3.61 -11.18 39.08
C VAL A 128 -3.18 -12.64 38.83
N ASN A 129 -3.84 -13.31 37.89
CA ASN A 129 -3.55 -14.68 37.46
C ASN A 129 -2.65 -14.74 36.22
N THR A 130 -2.00 -13.64 35.86
CA THR A 130 -0.97 -13.58 34.82
C THR A 130 0.41 -13.43 35.45
N ILE A 131 1.35 -14.24 35.00
CA ILE A 131 2.75 -14.27 35.46
C ILE A 131 3.62 -13.81 34.30
N ILE A 132 4.24 -12.65 34.46
CA ILE A 132 5.20 -12.13 33.49
C ILE A 132 6.58 -12.69 33.82
N ILE A 133 7.25 -13.25 32.82
CA ILE A 133 8.62 -13.72 32.93
C ILE A 133 9.53 -12.79 32.13
N ASP A 134 10.41 -12.06 32.84
CA ASP A 134 11.42 -11.19 32.22
C ASP A 134 12.52 -12.01 31.52
N GLU A 135 13.12 -11.44 30.47
CA GLU A 135 14.30 -12.01 29.83
C GLU A 135 15.52 -11.86 30.73
N THR A 136 15.92 -12.95 31.39
CA THR A 136 17.16 -12.97 32.17
C THR A 136 18.38 -13.12 31.25
N GLU A 137 19.55 -12.66 31.71
CA GLU A 137 20.81 -12.84 30.97
C GLU A 137 21.08 -14.33 30.64
N GLU A 138 20.70 -15.24 31.53
CA GLU A 138 20.84 -16.68 31.33
C GLU A 138 19.92 -17.20 30.21
N ILE A 139 18.67 -16.74 30.14
CA ILE A 139 17.74 -17.12 29.06
C ILE A 139 18.22 -16.59 27.72
N VAL A 140 18.66 -15.34 27.65
CA VAL A 140 19.23 -14.74 26.42
C VAL A 140 20.49 -15.47 25.98
N PHE A 141 21.35 -15.86 26.94
CA PHE A 141 22.54 -16.65 26.65
C PHE A 141 22.19 -18.03 26.08
N LYS A 142 21.26 -18.76 26.70
CA LYS A 142 20.80 -20.08 26.20
C LYS A 142 20.13 -19.98 24.82
N ALA A 143 19.34 -18.93 24.58
CA ALA A 143 18.73 -18.68 23.28
C ALA A 143 19.81 -18.42 22.20
N THR A 144 20.87 -17.70 22.57
CA THR A 144 22.04 -17.49 21.71
C THR A 144 22.78 -18.81 21.43
N GLN A 145 22.89 -19.71 22.42
CA GLN A 145 23.46 -21.05 22.20
C GLN A 145 22.62 -21.87 21.22
N ARG A 146 21.28 -21.82 21.30
CA ARG A 146 20.41 -22.46 20.28
C ARG A 146 20.70 -21.94 18.88
N LYS A 147 20.91 -20.63 18.73
CA LYS A 147 21.27 -19.99 17.44
C LYS A 147 22.60 -20.53 16.89
N ILE A 148 23.63 -20.62 17.73
CA ILE A 148 24.95 -21.14 17.36
C ILE A 148 24.85 -22.61 16.91
N HIS A 149 24.09 -23.41 17.66
CA HIS A 149 23.92 -24.83 17.37
C HIS A 149 22.83 -25.13 16.33
N LYS A 150 22.17 -24.09 15.79
CA LYS A 150 21.08 -24.20 14.81
C LYS A 150 19.97 -25.16 15.27
N LEU A 151 19.67 -25.12 16.56
CA LEU A 151 18.52 -25.81 17.14
C LEU A 151 17.25 -25.00 16.89
N ARG A 152 16.10 -25.67 16.81
CA ARG A 152 14.81 -24.96 16.71
C ARG A 152 14.65 -23.89 17.79
N PRO A 153 14.15 -22.69 17.44
CA PRO A 153 13.42 -22.34 16.21
C PRO A 153 14.29 -21.95 14.99
N PHE A 154 15.63 -22.01 15.08
CA PHE A 154 16.50 -21.69 13.93
C PHE A 154 16.55 -22.82 12.91
N HIS A 155 16.58 -22.48 11.61
CA HIS A 155 16.61 -23.45 10.50
C HIS A 155 18.01 -23.51 9.87
N TYR A 156 18.41 -24.68 9.40
CA TYR A 156 19.58 -24.81 8.54
C TYR A 156 19.31 -24.16 7.17
N GLY A 157 20.23 -23.30 6.72
CA GLY A 157 20.16 -22.67 5.39
C GLY A 157 19.14 -21.54 5.24
N LYS A 158 18.53 -21.03 6.32
CA LYS A 158 17.71 -19.81 6.30
C LYS A 158 18.30 -18.76 7.25
N ASP A 159 18.34 -17.51 6.79
CA ASP A 159 18.79 -16.34 7.57
C ASP A 159 17.61 -15.58 8.22
N LYS A 160 16.61 -16.31 8.74
CA LYS A 160 15.53 -15.72 9.55
C LYS A 160 16.03 -15.48 10.98
N ASP A 161 15.82 -14.27 11.52
CA ASP A 161 16.16 -13.97 12.91
C ASP A 161 15.04 -14.40 13.87
N SER A 162 15.08 -15.67 14.29
CA SER A 162 14.12 -16.28 15.23
C SER A 162 14.55 -16.14 16.70
N MET A 163 15.19 -15.03 17.07
CA MET A 163 15.69 -14.84 18.43
C MET A 163 14.56 -14.74 19.46
N ALA A 164 13.47 -14.04 19.15
CA ALA A 164 12.31 -13.92 20.02
C ALA A 164 11.67 -15.29 20.31
N ASP A 165 11.40 -16.06 19.25
CA ASP A 165 10.92 -17.45 19.36
C ASP A 165 11.87 -18.31 20.20
N SER A 166 13.19 -18.09 20.08
CA SER A 166 14.18 -18.85 20.86
C SER A 166 14.14 -18.49 22.34
N ILE A 167 13.83 -17.23 22.68
CA ILE A 167 13.64 -16.79 24.06
C ILE A 167 12.36 -17.42 24.64
N ILE A 168 11.28 -17.51 23.86
CA ILE A 168 10.03 -18.20 24.26
C ILE A 168 10.33 -19.66 24.60
N VAL A 169 11.05 -20.36 23.72
CA VAL A 169 11.44 -21.77 23.92
C VAL A 169 12.32 -21.95 25.15
N GLU A 170 13.32 -21.10 25.35
CA GLU A 170 14.19 -21.19 26.53
C GLU A 170 13.47 -20.82 27.82
N THR A 171 12.49 -19.91 27.77
CA THR A 171 11.61 -19.62 28.92
C THR A 171 10.81 -20.86 29.30
N LEU A 172 10.22 -21.55 28.32
CA LEU A 172 9.47 -22.80 28.54
C LEU A 172 10.35 -23.90 29.16
N ILE A 173 11.56 -24.09 28.63
CA ILE A 173 12.47 -25.16 29.05
C ILE A 173 13.03 -24.94 30.46
N ASN A 174 13.27 -23.68 30.84
CA ASN A 174 13.86 -23.34 32.13
C ASN A 174 12.82 -22.83 33.13
N ILE A 175 11.53 -23.15 32.95
CA ILE A 175 10.45 -22.55 33.74
C ILE A 175 10.60 -22.80 35.25
N GLN A 176 11.15 -23.95 35.66
CA GLN A 176 11.44 -24.30 37.05
C GLN A 176 12.48 -23.37 37.70
N ASP A 177 13.38 -22.80 36.89
CA ASP A 177 14.41 -21.86 37.35
C ASP A 177 13.86 -20.42 37.46
N LEU A 178 12.71 -20.15 36.82
CA LEU A 178 12.14 -18.82 36.66
C LEU A 178 10.94 -18.56 37.59
N MET A 179 10.23 -19.61 38.01
CA MET A 179 9.10 -19.49 38.92
C MET A 179 8.90 -20.76 39.76
N THR A 180 8.07 -20.68 40.81
CA THR A 180 7.64 -21.87 41.56
C THR A 180 6.78 -22.75 40.66
N PHE A 181 7.30 -23.92 40.31
CA PHE A 181 6.66 -24.89 39.42
C PHE A 181 6.72 -26.29 40.05
N ASN A 182 5.58 -26.80 40.50
CA ASN A 182 5.49 -28.07 41.23
C ASN A 182 5.41 -29.26 40.27
N THR A 183 5.55 -30.48 40.78
CA THR A 183 5.48 -31.72 39.97
C THR A 183 4.12 -31.97 39.33
N ASP A 184 3.06 -31.45 39.94
CA ASP A 184 1.67 -31.63 39.47
C ASP A 184 1.18 -30.43 38.64
N ASP A 185 2.08 -29.48 38.37
CA ASP A 185 1.80 -28.35 37.51
C ASP A 185 2.00 -28.73 36.04
N ALA A 186 1.20 -28.15 35.16
CA ALA A 186 1.24 -28.40 33.73
C ALA A 186 1.16 -27.09 32.94
N ILE A 187 1.96 -26.97 31.87
CA ILE A 187 1.95 -25.83 30.96
C ILE A 187 1.42 -26.28 29.62
N TYR A 188 0.41 -25.58 29.12
CA TYR A 188 -0.11 -25.72 27.78
C TYR A 188 0.45 -24.60 26.93
N PHE A 189 1.45 -24.94 26.11
CA PHE A 189 2.05 -24.03 25.15
C PHE A 189 1.22 -24.01 23.87
N ILE A 190 0.67 -22.85 23.51
CA ILE A 190 -0.26 -22.68 22.40
C ILE A 190 0.37 -21.81 21.32
N SER A 191 0.62 -22.40 20.14
CA SER A 191 1.15 -21.69 18.97
C SER A 191 0.66 -22.31 17.66
N ARG A 192 0.36 -21.45 16.67
CA ARG A 192 0.12 -21.84 15.27
C ARG A 192 1.42 -21.82 14.43
N ASN A 193 2.56 -21.43 14.99
CA ASN A 193 3.85 -21.37 14.29
C ASN A 193 4.50 -22.76 14.18
N THR A 194 3.92 -23.57 13.29
CA THR A 194 4.34 -24.95 13.06
C THR A 194 5.74 -25.08 12.46
N SER A 195 6.24 -24.07 11.75
CA SER A 195 7.58 -24.13 11.14
C SER A 195 8.72 -24.08 12.14
N ASP A 196 8.46 -23.44 13.29
CA ASP A 196 9.49 -23.05 14.26
C ASP A 196 9.42 -23.95 15.50
N PHE A 197 8.21 -24.42 15.88
CA PHE A 197 7.99 -25.22 17.08
C PHE A 197 7.60 -26.69 16.83
N SER A 198 7.03 -27.03 15.67
CA SER A 198 6.49 -28.37 15.44
C SER A 198 7.45 -29.32 14.72
N GLU A 199 7.19 -30.62 14.84
CA GLU A 199 7.71 -31.62 13.92
C GLU A 199 7.12 -31.49 12.51
N LYS A 200 7.89 -31.97 11.52
CA LYS A 200 7.45 -31.92 10.11
C LYS A 200 6.36 -32.95 9.82
N GLU A 201 6.52 -34.15 10.36
CA GLU A 201 5.65 -35.30 10.09
C GLU A 201 4.33 -35.21 10.86
N ASP A 202 4.37 -34.66 12.08
CA ASP A 202 3.19 -34.42 12.90
C ASP A 202 3.27 -33.03 13.55
N ARG A 203 2.50 -32.09 12.98
CA ARG A 203 2.49 -30.69 13.42
C ARG A 203 1.96 -30.51 14.85
N SER A 204 1.26 -31.51 15.39
CA SER A 204 0.73 -31.48 16.77
C SER A 204 1.79 -31.78 17.83
N LEU A 205 2.99 -32.21 17.43
CA LEU A 205 4.09 -32.53 18.33
C LEU A 205 5.17 -31.45 18.28
N LEU A 206 5.80 -31.18 19.44
CA LEU A 206 6.99 -30.34 19.50
C LEU A 206 8.14 -30.98 18.73
N HIS A 207 8.91 -30.14 18.05
CA HIS A 207 10.14 -30.55 17.39
C HIS A 207 11.13 -31.21 18.36
N LYS A 208 11.83 -32.23 17.88
CA LYS A 208 12.78 -33.07 18.64
C LYS A 208 13.80 -32.27 19.42
N ASP A 209 14.33 -31.18 18.87
CA ASP A 209 15.33 -30.35 19.56
C ASP A 209 14.76 -29.72 20.84
N ILE A 210 13.50 -29.28 20.80
CA ILE A 210 12.78 -28.73 21.95
C ILE A 210 12.45 -29.86 22.91
N LYS A 211 11.90 -30.96 22.40
CA LYS A 211 11.54 -32.14 23.19
C LYS A 211 12.72 -32.73 23.96
N LEU A 212 13.87 -32.91 23.31
CA LEU A 212 15.12 -33.38 23.93
C LEU A 212 15.57 -32.42 25.04
N SER A 213 15.42 -31.11 24.84
CA SER A 213 15.76 -30.12 25.87
C SER A 213 14.84 -30.22 27.09
N LEU A 214 13.54 -30.48 26.87
CA LEU A 214 12.56 -30.70 27.94
C LEU A 214 12.80 -32.02 28.69
N GLU A 215 13.22 -33.08 27.98
CA GLU A 215 13.60 -34.35 28.58
C GLU A 215 14.85 -34.22 29.45
N LEU A 216 15.86 -33.48 29.00
CA LEU A 216 17.06 -33.19 29.79
C LEU A 216 16.78 -32.41 31.08
N LYS A 217 15.69 -31.63 31.09
CA LYS A 217 15.19 -30.88 32.26
C LYS A 217 14.15 -31.66 33.07
N GLU A 218 13.82 -32.89 32.67
CA GLU A 218 12.85 -33.77 33.33
C GLU A 218 11.42 -33.20 33.43
N ILE A 219 11.06 -32.21 32.60
CA ILE A 219 9.74 -31.56 32.59
C ILE A 219 8.87 -31.93 31.38
N SER A 220 9.36 -32.79 30.49
CA SER A 220 8.65 -33.16 29.25
C SER A 220 7.19 -33.58 29.47
N ASN A 221 6.89 -34.29 30.56
CA ASN A 221 5.51 -34.74 30.88
C ASN A 221 4.59 -33.62 31.38
N GLN A 222 5.16 -32.48 31.79
CA GLN A 222 4.43 -31.32 32.32
C GLN A 222 4.16 -30.27 31.24
N ILE A 223 4.73 -30.44 30.04
CA ILE A 223 4.59 -29.49 28.93
C ILE A 223 3.74 -30.11 27.82
N HIS A 224 2.65 -29.45 27.48
CA HIS A 224 1.71 -29.87 26.46
C HIS A 224 1.65 -28.83 25.35
N TYR A 225 1.96 -29.24 24.12
CA TYR A 225 1.88 -28.36 22.96
C TYR A 225 0.55 -28.51 22.25
N LYS A 226 -0.10 -27.39 21.94
CA LYS A 226 -1.40 -27.33 21.28
C LYS A 226 -1.38 -26.26 20.20
N LEU A 227 -2.05 -26.54 19.08
CA LEU A 227 -2.12 -25.60 17.96
C LEU A 227 -3.25 -24.59 18.09
N LEU A 228 -4.37 -25.03 18.67
CA LEU A 228 -5.62 -24.26 18.70
C LEU A 228 -6.00 -23.96 20.14
N PHE A 229 -6.21 -22.66 20.42
CA PHE A 229 -6.59 -22.17 21.74
C PHE A 229 -7.94 -22.75 22.19
N THR A 230 -8.97 -22.61 21.36
CA THR A 230 -10.34 -23.02 21.66
C THR A 230 -10.45 -24.54 21.86
N LYS A 231 -9.75 -25.32 21.03
CA LYS A 231 -9.67 -26.77 21.21
C LYS A 231 -8.97 -27.15 22.52
N ALA A 232 -7.86 -26.48 22.87
CA ALA A 232 -7.18 -26.73 24.13
C ALA A 232 -8.10 -26.44 25.32
N LEU A 233 -8.88 -25.36 25.27
CA LEU A 233 -9.86 -25.05 26.29
C LEU A 233 -10.93 -26.14 26.45
N LEU A 234 -11.47 -26.67 25.34
CA LEU A 234 -12.52 -27.69 25.36
C LEU A 234 -12.02 -29.08 25.78
N GLU A 235 -10.79 -29.45 25.43
CA GLU A 235 -10.24 -30.79 25.68
C GLU A 235 -9.43 -30.84 26.98
N ASP A 236 -8.48 -29.92 27.15
CA ASP A 236 -7.49 -29.97 28.21
C ASP A 236 -7.92 -29.16 29.45
N PHE A 237 -8.76 -28.14 29.28
CA PHE A 237 -9.32 -27.30 30.35
C PHE A 237 -10.83 -27.50 30.50
N LYS A 238 -11.31 -28.70 30.18
CA LYS A 238 -12.74 -29.02 30.15
C LYS A 238 -13.43 -28.73 31.49
N ASP A 239 -12.82 -29.15 32.60
CA ASP A 239 -13.41 -28.98 33.92
C ASP A 239 -13.50 -27.49 34.29
N GLU A 240 -12.43 -26.73 34.04
CA GLU A 240 -12.36 -25.29 34.29
C GLU A 240 -13.35 -24.52 33.40
N THR A 241 -13.46 -24.89 32.12
CA THR A 241 -14.40 -24.27 31.18
C THR A 241 -15.86 -24.64 31.46
N GLU A 242 -16.13 -25.85 31.96
CA GLU A 242 -17.45 -26.26 32.47
C GLU A 242 -17.85 -25.45 33.70
N HIS A 243 -16.93 -25.27 34.66
CA HIS A 243 -17.19 -24.47 35.87
C HIS A 243 -17.50 -23.00 35.56
N VAL A 244 -16.80 -22.40 34.60
CA VAL A 244 -17.00 -21.00 34.19
C VAL A 244 -18.19 -20.83 33.21
N GLY A 245 -18.77 -21.94 32.75
CA GLY A 245 -19.95 -21.92 31.88
C GLY A 245 -19.66 -21.56 30.42
N LEU A 246 -18.46 -21.84 29.92
CA LEU A 246 -17.99 -21.44 28.58
C LEU A 246 -18.18 -22.51 27.49
N ILE A 247 -18.63 -23.72 27.84
CA ILE A 247 -18.65 -24.85 26.90
C ILE A 247 -19.48 -24.61 25.64
N GLU A 248 -20.64 -23.93 25.76
CA GLU A 248 -21.48 -23.66 24.59
C GLU A 248 -20.85 -22.62 23.66
N GLU A 249 -20.31 -21.53 24.23
CA GLU A 249 -19.60 -20.45 23.52
C GLU A 249 -18.39 -21.04 22.75
N LEU A 250 -17.55 -21.83 23.43
CA LEU A 250 -16.35 -22.46 22.84
C LEU A 250 -16.67 -23.50 21.77
N LYS A 251 -17.77 -24.25 21.89
CA LYS A 251 -18.20 -25.21 20.84
C LYS A 251 -18.67 -24.54 19.57
N ALA A 252 -19.32 -23.38 19.69
CA ALA A 252 -19.70 -22.59 18.51
C ALA A 252 -18.45 -22.08 17.79
N GLU A 253 -17.47 -21.59 18.54
CA GLU A 253 -16.17 -21.13 18.03
C GLU A 253 -15.37 -22.27 17.36
N GLU A 254 -15.30 -23.46 17.96
CA GLU A 254 -14.58 -24.62 17.38
C GLU A 254 -15.20 -25.10 16.05
N LYS A 255 -16.54 -25.08 15.94
CA LYS A 255 -17.22 -25.44 14.69
C LYS A 255 -16.85 -24.47 13.57
N TRP A 256 -16.83 -23.19 13.90
CA TRP A 256 -16.47 -22.13 12.98
C TRP A 256 -14.99 -22.22 12.54
N GLU A 257 -14.05 -22.47 13.46
CA GLU A 257 -12.63 -22.68 13.12
C GLU A 257 -12.43 -23.84 12.13
N LYS A 258 -13.22 -24.92 12.25
CA LYS A 258 -13.16 -26.07 11.32
C LYS A 258 -13.65 -25.72 9.92
N GLU A 259 -14.68 -24.89 9.80
CA GLU A 259 -15.21 -24.45 8.50
C GLU A 259 -14.16 -23.62 7.74
N ILE A 260 -13.40 -22.77 8.44
CA ILE A 260 -12.29 -22.01 7.86
C ILE A 260 -11.13 -22.91 7.44
N GLN A 261 -10.69 -23.84 8.28
CA GLN A 261 -9.60 -24.76 7.90
C GLN A 261 -9.93 -25.57 6.65
N ILE A 262 -11.20 -25.93 6.46
CA ILE A 262 -11.67 -26.59 5.25
C ILE A 262 -11.53 -25.67 4.04
N GLN A 263 -11.85 -24.38 4.18
CA GLN A 263 -11.72 -23.41 3.10
C GLN A 263 -10.24 -23.15 2.77
N GLU A 264 -9.40 -22.86 3.76
CA GLU A 264 -7.96 -22.66 3.59
C GLU A 264 -7.28 -23.88 2.94
N SER A 265 -7.71 -25.10 3.31
CA SER A 265 -7.19 -26.33 2.70
C SER A 265 -7.56 -26.44 1.21
N LYS A 266 -8.74 -25.97 0.80
CA LYS A 266 -9.14 -25.94 -0.61
C LYS A 266 -8.33 -24.91 -1.37
N ASP A 267 -8.16 -23.72 -0.80
CA ASP A 267 -7.40 -22.64 -1.41
C ASP A 267 -5.93 -23.04 -1.59
N TYR A 268 -5.33 -23.71 -0.58
CA TYR A 268 -3.98 -24.29 -0.68
C TYR A 268 -3.87 -25.35 -1.78
N GLU A 269 -4.88 -26.21 -1.94
CA GLU A 269 -4.88 -27.22 -2.99
C GLU A 269 -4.97 -26.58 -4.39
N ILE A 270 -5.76 -25.53 -4.54
CA ILE A 270 -5.85 -24.74 -5.78
C ILE A 270 -4.50 -24.11 -6.10
N GLU A 271 -3.86 -23.43 -5.16
CA GLU A 271 -2.54 -22.81 -5.34
C GLU A 271 -1.46 -23.82 -5.73
N MET A 272 -1.40 -24.95 -5.03
CA MET A 272 -0.44 -26.02 -5.33
C MET A 272 -0.64 -26.59 -6.75
N ARG A 273 -1.90 -26.69 -7.21
CA ARG A 273 -2.22 -27.14 -8.58
C ARG A 273 -1.84 -26.09 -9.62
N ARG A 274 -2.06 -24.80 -9.33
CA ARG A 274 -1.67 -23.67 -10.18
C ARG A 274 -0.16 -23.63 -10.37
N GLU A 275 0.61 -23.68 -9.27
CA GLU A 275 2.07 -23.69 -9.31
C GLU A 275 2.61 -24.91 -10.06
N ALA A 276 2.01 -26.09 -9.89
CA ALA A 276 2.38 -27.29 -10.65
C ALA A 276 2.13 -27.14 -12.17
N GLY A 277 1.16 -26.30 -12.54
CA GLY A 277 0.86 -25.90 -13.92
C GLY A 277 1.74 -24.77 -14.46
N GLY A 278 2.60 -24.18 -13.64
CA GLY A 278 3.39 -23.00 -14.00
C GLY A 278 2.60 -21.68 -13.98
N LEU A 279 1.41 -21.66 -13.37
CA LEU A 279 0.61 -20.45 -13.16
C LEU A 279 1.08 -19.73 -11.89
N SER A 280 0.99 -18.40 -11.89
CA SER A 280 1.27 -17.55 -10.74
C SER A 280 0.24 -17.78 -9.62
N SER A 281 0.65 -17.45 -8.39
CA SER A 281 -0.27 -17.46 -7.26
C SER A 281 -1.36 -16.41 -7.43
N LEU A 282 -2.61 -16.72 -7.04
CA LEU A 282 -3.68 -15.71 -7.01
C LEU A 282 -3.41 -14.62 -5.96
N SER A 283 -2.48 -14.87 -5.04
CA SER A 283 -2.00 -13.89 -4.06
C SER A 283 -0.76 -13.10 -4.51
N ALA A 284 -0.31 -13.28 -5.76
CA ALA A 284 0.82 -12.54 -6.30
C ALA A 284 0.55 -11.04 -6.36
N ASP A 285 1.62 -10.25 -6.31
CA ASP A 285 1.56 -8.80 -6.50
C ASP A 285 1.44 -8.49 -8.01
N TYR A 286 0.20 -8.54 -8.49
CA TYR A 286 -0.10 -8.26 -9.89
C TYR A 286 0.11 -6.78 -10.25
N ASP A 287 0.06 -5.86 -9.27
CA ASP A 287 0.37 -4.45 -9.51
C ASP A 287 1.85 -4.29 -9.87
N GLU A 288 2.75 -4.95 -9.12
CA GLU A 288 4.19 -5.00 -9.43
C GLU A 288 4.43 -5.69 -10.78
N THR A 289 3.75 -6.82 -11.03
CA THR A 289 3.87 -7.57 -12.29
C THR A 289 3.50 -6.71 -13.51
N ILE A 290 2.42 -5.93 -13.42
CA ILE A 290 2.01 -5.02 -14.51
C ILE A 290 3.00 -3.87 -14.63
N ALA A 291 3.45 -3.31 -13.51
CA ALA A 291 4.40 -2.21 -13.49
C ALA A 291 5.70 -2.56 -14.22
N GLU A 292 6.16 -3.81 -14.14
CA GLU A 292 7.38 -4.29 -14.81
C GLU A 292 7.24 -4.52 -16.33
N LEU A 293 6.03 -4.45 -16.90
CA LEU A 293 5.83 -4.65 -18.34
C LEU A 293 6.48 -3.54 -19.16
N ASP A 294 7.15 -3.92 -20.26
CA ASP A 294 7.88 -3.01 -21.15
C ASP A 294 6.99 -1.88 -21.68
N GLU A 295 5.72 -2.17 -21.97
CA GLU A 295 4.73 -1.20 -22.44
C GLU A 295 4.42 -0.13 -21.38
N ILE A 296 4.31 -0.53 -20.11
CA ILE A 296 4.03 0.35 -18.98
C ILE A 296 5.25 1.19 -18.62
N GLN A 297 6.44 0.58 -18.62
CA GLN A 297 7.70 1.29 -18.46
C GLN A 297 7.91 2.32 -19.58
N ASN A 298 7.56 1.98 -20.82
CA ASN A 298 7.59 2.91 -21.94
C ASN A 298 6.62 4.09 -21.73
N LEU A 299 5.38 3.83 -21.29
CA LEU A 299 4.41 4.88 -20.96
C LEU A 299 4.96 5.88 -19.93
N ILE A 300 5.51 5.38 -18.81
CA ILE A 300 6.10 6.23 -17.76
C ILE A 300 7.29 7.02 -18.31
N GLY A 301 8.19 6.35 -19.05
CA GLY A 301 9.34 7.00 -19.69
C GLY A 301 8.93 8.10 -20.68
N LYS A 302 7.78 7.98 -21.34
CA LYS A 302 7.23 9.03 -22.22
C LYS A 302 6.74 10.26 -21.47
N LEU A 303 6.15 10.08 -20.29
CA LEU A 303 5.74 11.18 -19.43
C LEU A 303 6.94 11.91 -18.82
N GLU A 304 7.96 11.15 -18.39
CA GLU A 304 9.24 11.72 -17.94
C GLU A 304 9.92 12.52 -19.06
N GLN A 305 10.03 11.93 -20.26
CA GLN A 305 10.60 12.60 -21.42
C GLN A 305 9.86 13.90 -21.74
N PHE A 306 8.52 13.91 -21.65
CA PHE A 306 7.73 15.13 -21.80
C PHE A 306 8.16 16.18 -20.77
N GLN A 307 8.14 15.86 -19.48
CA GLN A 307 8.49 16.84 -18.45
C GLN A 307 9.89 17.46 -18.68
N VAL A 308 10.88 16.62 -19.03
CA VAL A 308 12.24 17.08 -19.31
C VAL A 308 12.29 18.00 -20.54
N GLU A 309 11.68 17.60 -21.66
CA GLU A 309 11.66 18.42 -22.88
C GLU A 309 10.92 19.75 -22.67
N PHE A 310 9.79 19.71 -21.96
CA PHE A 310 9.04 20.92 -21.60
C PHE A 310 9.89 21.88 -20.76
N ALA A 311 10.55 21.37 -19.72
CA ALA A 311 11.37 22.20 -18.84
C ALA A 311 12.53 22.86 -19.61
N VAL A 312 13.21 22.12 -20.48
CA VAL A 312 14.31 22.66 -21.29
C VAL A 312 13.83 23.74 -22.26
N GLU A 313 12.76 23.48 -23.02
CA GLU A 313 12.27 24.46 -23.99
C GLU A 313 11.69 25.70 -23.32
N TYR A 314 11.03 25.53 -22.17
CA TYR A 314 10.51 26.65 -21.40
C TYR A 314 11.64 27.48 -20.78
N GLU A 315 12.64 26.86 -20.16
CA GLU A 315 13.80 27.57 -19.59
C GLU A 315 14.47 28.44 -20.65
N ASN A 316 14.72 27.86 -21.83
CA ASN A 316 15.29 28.61 -22.95
C ASN A 316 14.42 29.79 -23.43
N TYR A 317 13.10 29.73 -23.23
CA TYR A 317 12.20 30.83 -23.52
C TYR A 317 12.24 31.89 -22.40
N SER A 318 12.24 31.45 -21.15
CA SER A 318 12.32 32.29 -19.94
C SER A 318 13.63 33.07 -19.87
N GLU A 319 14.76 32.45 -20.19
CA GLU A 319 16.06 33.09 -20.29
C GLU A 319 16.05 34.21 -21.33
N LEU A 320 15.44 33.98 -22.50
CA LEU A 320 15.33 34.97 -23.55
C LEU A 320 14.43 36.14 -23.15
N TYR A 321 13.33 35.84 -22.44
CA TYR A 321 12.44 36.86 -21.89
C TYR A 321 13.16 37.72 -20.84
N SER A 322 13.91 37.08 -19.94
CA SER A 322 14.70 37.76 -18.89
C SER A 322 15.82 38.62 -19.51
N LEU A 323 16.47 38.13 -20.57
CA LEU A 323 17.48 38.90 -21.31
C LEU A 323 16.88 40.19 -21.88
N LEU A 324 15.66 40.14 -22.42
CA LEU A 324 14.98 41.35 -22.90
C LEU A 324 14.71 42.32 -21.74
N ASP A 325 14.22 41.84 -20.60
CA ASP A 325 13.98 42.67 -19.42
C ASP A 325 15.26 43.35 -18.92
N ASP A 326 16.35 42.59 -18.80
CA ASP A 326 17.67 43.09 -18.38
C ASP A 326 18.25 44.12 -19.37
N GLU A 327 18.14 43.85 -20.68
CA GLU A 327 18.60 44.77 -21.74
C GLU A 327 17.82 46.08 -21.74
N LEU A 328 16.51 46.04 -21.47
CA LEU A 328 15.69 47.25 -21.36
C LEU A 328 15.93 47.99 -20.05
N GLY A 329 16.09 47.28 -18.93
CA GLY A 329 16.30 47.84 -17.60
C GLY A 329 17.70 48.45 -17.38
N SER A 330 18.69 48.06 -18.19
CA SER A 330 20.06 48.59 -18.13
C SER A 330 20.28 49.87 -18.95
N ARG A 331 19.30 50.26 -19.77
CA ARG A 331 19.36 51.41 -20.68
C ARG A 331 18.73 52.66 -20.08
N ASP A 332 19.06 53.83 -20.61
CA ASP A 332 18.39 55.08 -20.27
C ASP A 332 17.17 55.37 -21.17
N PHE A 333 16.44 56.45 -20.86
CA PHE A 333 15.21 56.79 -21.56
C PHE A 333 15.45 57.06 -23.05
N GLU A 334 16.51 57.80 -23.39
CA GLU A 334 16.88 58.09 -24.77
C GLU A 334 17.26 56.82 -25.55
N GLU A 335 17.99 55.90 -24.92
CA GLU A 335 18.40 54.62 -25.51
C GLU A 335 17.19 53.72 -25.82
N VAL A 336 16.24 53.57 -24.89
CA VAL A 336 15.02 52.76 -25.13
C VAL A 336 14.13 53.40 -26.20
N LEU A 337 14.05 54.73 -26.24
CA LEU A 337 13.29 55.45 -27.27
C LEU A 337 13.90 55.27 -28.66
N GLU A 338 15.23 55.15 -28.76
CA GLU A 338 15.92 54.80 -30.01
C GLU A 338 15.58 53.36 -30.46
N LEU A 339 15.51 52.39 -29.55
CA LEU A 339 15.09 51.02 -29.86
C LEU A 339 13.65 50.98 -30.42
N ILE A 340 12.72 51.71 -29.79
CA ILE A 340 11.33 51.79 -30.26
C ILE A 340 11.25 52.48 -31.63
N SER A 341 12.04 53.55 -31.83
CA SER A 341 12.12 54.24 -33.12
C SER A 341 12.67 53.31 -34.21
N ASN A 342 13.74 52.57 -33.92
CA ASN A 342 14.30 51.55 -34.82
C ASN A 342 13.27 50.46 -35.15
N PHE A 343 12.50 50.02 -34.15
CA PHE A 343 11.44 49.05 -34.34
C PHE A 343 10.37 49.59 -35.29
N ASN A 344 9.82 50.78 -35.03
CA ASN A 344 8.78 51.39 -35.86
C ASN A 344 9.27 51.75 -37.29
N ASP A 345 10.53 52.17 -37.44
CA ASP A 345 11.13 52.52 -38.74
C ASP A 345 11.27 51.30 -39.68
N GLN A 346 11.39 50.09 -39.11
CA GLN A 346 11.39 48.84 -39.89
C GLN A 346 10.01 48.48 -40.45
N LYS A 347 8.97 49.27 -40.17
CA LYS A 347 7.56 49.04 -40.56
C LYS A 347 7.06 47.64 -40.20
N PRO A 348 7.15 47.23 -38.93
CA PRO A 348 6.50 46.03 -38.44
C PRO A 348 4.98 46.12 -38.65
N LEU A 349 4.30 44.97 -38.65
CA LEU A 349 2.83 44.90 -38.77
C LEU A 349 2.11 45.55 -37.58
N LEU A 350 2.81 45.74 -36.46
CA LEU A 350 2.36 46.36 -35.22
C LEU A 350 3.35 47.45 -34.87
N GLU A 351 2.89 48.69 -34.67
CA GLU A 351 3.71 49.82 -34.24
C GLU A 351 3.58 49.99 -32.72
N LEU A 352 4.67 50.34 -32.05
CA LEU A 352 4.68 50.68 -30.62
C LEU A 352 4.24 52.13 -30.44
N ASP A 353 3.26 52.38 -29.57
CA ASP A 353 2.72 53.71 -29.33
C ASP A 353 3.51 54.44 -28.24
N ILE A 354 4.19 55.51 -28.62
CA ILE A 354 4.95 56.36 -27.70
C ILE A 354 4.16 57.60 -27.25
N GLU A 355 2.92 57.78 -27.71
CA GLU A 355 2.12 58.96 -27.42
C GLU A 355 1.64 58.96 -25.96
N GLY A 356 2.39 59.65 -25.10
CA GLY A 356 2.03 59.86 -23.69
C GLY A 356 2.97 59.21 -22.68
N CYS A 357 3.98 58.47 -23.13
CA CYS A 357 5.07 57.96 -22.28
C CYS A 357 5.87 59.13 -21.68
N LYS A 358 6.04 59.14 -20.34
CA LYS A 358 6.70 60.23 -19.59
C LYS A 358 8.01 59.81 -18.95
N ASP A 359 8.23 58.51 -18.77
CA ASP A 359 9.42 57.95 -18.18
C ASP A 359 9.78 56.60 -18.81
N ILE A 360 10.89 56.01 -18.36
CA ILE A 360 11.42 54.76 -18.92
C ILE A 360 10.49 53.57 -18.65
N ALA A 361 9.76 53.58 -17.53
CA ALA A 361 8.85 52.50 -17.20
C ALA A 361 7.68 52.49 -18.19
N ASP A 362 7.17 53.65 -18.60
CA ASP A 362 6.15 53.73 -19.65
C ASP A 362 6.63 53.13 -20.98
N LEU A 363 7.89 53.39 -21.39
CA LEU A 363 8.45 52.84 -22.64
C LEU A 363 8.68 51.33 -22.57
N VAL A 364 9.20 50.84 -21.45
CA VAL A 364 9.42 49.40 -21.24
C VAL A 364 8.09 48.65 -21.20
N ASN A 365 7.09 49.21 -20.53
CA ASN A 365 5.74 48.64 -20.49
C ASN A 365 5.09 48.57 -21.88
N GLU A 366 5.35 49.53 -22.76
CA GLU A 366 4.84 49.49 -24.13
C GLU A 366 5.44 48.32 -24.92
N ILE A 367 6.76 48.10 -24.81
CA ILE A 367 7.44 46.95 -25.43
C ILE A 367 6.87 45.64 -24.87
N PHE A 368 6.74 45.52 -23.55
CA PHE A 368 6.19 44.32 -22.94
C PHE A 368 4.70 44.13 -23.24
N SER A 369 3.93 45.19 -23.45
CA SER A 369 2.53 45.08 -23.88
C SER A 369 2.43 44.40 -25.26
N LEU A 370 3.32 44.75 -26.20
CA LEU A 370 3.42 44.05 -27.49
C LEU A 370 3.89 42.60 -27.31
N VAL A 371 4.88 42.36 -26.44
CA VAL A 371 5.34 41.00 -26.15
C VAL A 371 4.21 40.17 -25.57
N HIS A 372 3.40 40.68 -24.64
CA HIS A 372 2.28 39.97 -24.03
C HIS A 372 1.10 39.77 -24.99
N GLU A 373 0.97 40.59 -26.03
CA GLU A 373 -0.03 40.38 -27.09
C GLU A 373 0.34 39.22 -28.02
N LEU A 374 1.64 39.04 -28.28
CA LEU A 374 2.14 38.09 -29.28
C LEU A 374 2.75 36.82 -28.68
N CYS A 375 3.21 36.91 -27.43
CA CYS A 375 3.93 35.89 -26.72
C CYS A 375 3.34 35.65 -25.32
N PHE A 376 3.79 34.56 -24.72
CA PHE A 376 3.57 34.24 -23.32
C PHE A 376 4.07 35.34 -22.38
N ASN A 377 3.28 35.65 -21.35
CA ASN A 377 3.75 36.47 -20.24
C ASN A 377 4.42 35.56 -19.21
N ASN A 378 5.75 35.59 -19.15
CA ASN A 378 6.53 34.72 -18.26
C ASN A 378 6.19 34.96 -16.77
N ASP A 379 5.78 36.18 -16.40
CA ASP A 379 5.46 36.56 -15.03
C ASP A 379 4.08 36.05 -14.55
N GLU A 380 3.21 35.70 -15.49
CA GLU A 380 1.84 35.23 -15.20
C GLU A 380 1.70 33.71 -15.35
N ILE A 381 2.65 33.04 -16.01
CA ILE A 381 2.60 31.60 -16.20
C ILE A 381 3.09 30.89 -14.94
N GLY A 382 2.15 30.27 -14.23
CA GLY A 382 2.47 29.30 -13.18
C GLY A 382 2.95 27.98 -13.78
N ILE A 383 4.25 27.88 -14.06
CA ILE A 383 4.90 26.68 -14.62
C ILE A 383 4.83 25.52 -13.62
N ASP A 384 4.94 25.86 -12.33
CA ASP A 384 4.84 24.92 -11.22
C ASP A 384 3.48 24.19 -11.26
N GLY A 385 3.55 22.93 -11.69
CA GLY A 385 2.38 22.06 -11.79
C GLY A 385 1.63 22.14 -13.13
N MET A 386 2.25 22.66 -14.19
CA MET A 386 1.77 22.46 -15.57
C MET A 386 1.87 21.00 -16.00
N ILE A 387 2.90 20.28 -15.54
CA ILE A 387 3.05 18.83 -15.76
C ILE A 387 3.33 18.18 -14.42
N LYS A 388 2.46 17.27 -14.02
CA LYS A 388 2.66 16.38 -12.87
C LYS A 388 2.42 14.96 -13.34
N TYR A 389 3.30 14.04 -12.99
CA TYR A 389 3.10 12.63 -13.25
C TYR A 389 3.63 11.80 -12.08
N GLN A 390 3.20 10.55 -12.00
CA GLN A 390 3.75 9.55 -11.08
C GLN A 390 4.83 8.74 -11.80
N ASP A 391 5.99 8.57 -11.16
CA ASP A 391 7.14 7.81 -11.65
C ASP A 391 7.02 6.30 -11.39
N TYR A 392 5.93 5.86 -10.79
CA TYR A 392 5.58 4.46 -10.60
C TYR A 392 4.12 4.21 -11.00
N PHE A 393 3.83 2.96 -11.31
CA PHE A 393 2.48 2.49 -11.59
C PHE A 393 1.75 2.19 -10.28
N GLU A 394 0.59 2.83 -10.06
CA GLU A 394 -0.28 2.57 -8.91
C GLU A 394 -1.72 2.47 -9.42
N MET A 395 -2.48 1.49 -8.91
CA MET A 395 -3.88 1.33 -9.31
C MET A 395 -4.79 2.44 -8.77
N ASN A 396 -5.84 2.75 -9.53
CA ASN A 396 -6.90 3.70 -9.13
C ASN A 396 -6.38 5.10 -8.81
N THR A 397 -5.34 5.54 -9.52
CA THR A 397 -4.67 6.83 -9.36
C THR A 397 -4.75 7.67 -10.63
N THR A 398 -4.42 8.95 -10.50
CA THR A 398 -4.13 9.81 -11.65
C THR A 398 -2.63 9.70 -11.95
N LEU A 399 -2.31 9.08 -13.08
CA LEU A 399 -0.94 8.89 -13.54
C LEU A 399 -0.30 10.21 -13.96
N ALA A 400 -1.05 11.10 -14.63
CA ALA A 400 -0.55 12.42 -15.00
C ALA A 400 -1.65 13.50 -15.09
N GLU A 401 -1.29 14.72 -14.73
CA GLU A 401 -2.04 15.96 -14.96
C GLU A 401 -1.19 16.93 -15.78
N ILE A 402 -1.72 17.37 -16.92
CA ILE A 402 -1.02 18.27 -17.84
C ILE A 402 -1.92 19.47 -18.12
N LYS A 403 -1.37 20.68 -18.15
CA LYS A 403 -2.08 21.90 -18.52
C LYS A 403 -1.37 22.57 -19.69
N ASP A 404 -2.12 22.98 -20.69
CA ASP A 404 -1.59 23.83 -21.75
C ASP A 404 -1.68 25.32 -21.39
N PHE A 405 -1.05 26.15 -22.23
CA PHE A 405 -1.03 27.60 -22.07
C PHE A 405 -2.39 28.29 -22.33
N ASN A 406 -3.38 27.56 -22.89
CA ASN A 406 -4.74 28.08 -23.08
C ASN A 406 -5.67 27.74 -21.91
N GLY A 407 -5.15 27.04 -20.89
CA GLY A 407 -5.92 26.57 -19.74
C GLY A 407 -6.63 25.23 -19.95
N THR A 408 -6.43 24.56 -21.09
CA THR A 408 -6.92 23.19 -21.33
C THR A 408 -6.24 22.25 -20.35
N GLN A 409 -7.03 21.41 -19.68
CA GLN A 409 -6.51 20.41 -18.74
C GLN A 409 -6.60 19.02 -19.34
N TYR A 410 -5.49 18.31 -19.32
CA TYR A 410 -5.40 16.89 -19.68
C TYR A 410 -5.15 16.07 -18.42
N ARG A 411 -5.79 14.92 -18.34
CA ARG A 411 -5.62 13.99 -17.22
C ARG A 411 -5.55 12.55 -17.73
N ILE A 412 -4.62 11.77 -17.20
CA ILE A 412 -4.45 10.36 -17.50
C ILE A 412 -4.69 9.60 -16.21
N ASP A 413 -5.74 8.80 -16.19
CA ASP A 413 -6.12 8.03 -15.01
C ASP A 413 -5.88 6.54 -15.25
N LEU A 414 -5.63 5.80 -14.17
CA LEU A 414 -5.60 4.35 -14.13
C LEU A 414 -6.81 3.88 -13.33
N ASN A 415 -7.70 3.10 -13.95
CA ASN A 415 -8.93 2.63 -13.31
C ASN A 415 -9.08 1.11 -13.46
N GLY A 416 -9.23 0.39 -12.36
CA GLY A 416 -9.43 -1.05 -12.40
C GLY A 416 -9.24 -1.66 -11.01
N ASP A 417 -9.84 -2.80 -10.77
CA ASP A 417 -9.63 -3.58 -9.56
C ASP A 417 -9.17 -4.98 -9.98
N LEU A 418 -8.13 -5.48 -9.32
CA LEU A 418 -7.66 -6.85 -9.49
C LEU A 418 -8.24 -7.69 -8.35
N ILE A 419 -9.06 -8.67 -8.72
CA ILE A 419 -9.65 -9.66 -7.82
C ILE A 419 -9.27 -11.03 -8.39
N PRO A 420 -8.00 -11.46 -8.23
CA PRO A 420 -7.51 -12.67 -8.85
C PRO A 420 -8.33 -13.88 -8.47
N ARG A 421 -8.89 -14.55 -9.48
CA ARG A 421 -9.70 -15.76 -9.32
C ARG A 421 -9.34 -16.76 -10.39
N ASN A 422 -9.34 -18.03 -9.98
CA ASN A 422 -8.96 -19.12 -10.84
C ASN A 422 -9.87 -19.17 -12.09
N GLY A 423 -9.28 -18.97 -13.27
CA GLY A 423 -9.95 -18.99 -14.57
C GLY A 423 -10.77 -17.74 -14.91
N GLU A 424 -10.73 -16.70 -14.08
CA GLU A 424 -11.35 -15.41 -14.38
C GLU A 424 -10.32 -14.44 -14.98
N SER A 425 -10.81 -13.27 -15.38
CA SER A 425 -10.00 -12.21 -15.95
C SER A 425 -10.44 -10.84 -15.44
N ASP A 426 -9.48 -9.96 -15.17
CA ASP A 426 -9.74 -8.58 -14.80
C ASP A 426 -9.22 -7.61 -15.87
N SER A 427 -9.71 -6.37 -15.82
CA SER A 427 -9.34 -5.34 -16.78
C SER A 427 -9.07 -4.01 -16.10
N ILE A 428 -7.98 -3.37 -16.51
CA ILE A 428 -7.58 -2.03 -16.12
C ILE A 428 -7.71 -1.13 -17.34
N PHE A 429 -8.30 0.03 -17.13
CA PHE A 429 -8.50 1.06 -18.15
C PHE A 429 -7.55 2.24 -17.89
N LEU A 430 -6.97 2.75 -18.98
CA LEU A 430 -6.09 3.92 -18.97
C LEU A 430 -6.72 5.03 -19.82
N PRO A 431 -7.79 5.70 -19.34
CA PRO A 431 -8.42 6.79 -20.07
C PRO A 431 -7.57 8.08 -20.06
N VAL A 432 -7.57 8.77 -21.20
CA VAL A 432 -7.05 10.13 -21.35
C VAL A 432 -8.23 11.09 -21.45
N TYR A 433 -8.22 12.13 -20.63
CA TYR A 433 -9.22 13.18 -20.60
C TYR A 433 -8.67 14.50 -21.10
N ARG A 434 -9.52 15.29 -21.75
CA ARG A 434 -9.35 16.71 -22.04
C ARG A 434 -10.56 17.47 -21.49
N ASP A 435 -10.33 18.40 -20.57
CA ASP A 435 -11.38 19.18 -19.88
C ASP A 435 -12.52 18.29 -19.34
N ASN A 436 -12.15 17.16 -18.72
CA ASN A 436 -13.04 16.11 -18.21
C ASN A 436 -13.80 15.30 -19.28
N GLN A 437 -13.52 15.46 -20.58
CA GLN A 437 -14.05 14.62 -21.64
C GLN A 437 -13.03 13.55 -22.03
N LYS A 438 -13.43 12.28 -22.03
CA LYS A 438 -12.56 11.18 -22.46
C LYS A 438 -12.29 11.31 -23.95
N ILE A 439 -11.02 11.36 -24.34
CA ILE A 439 -10.58 11.48 -25.73
C ILE A 439 -9.94 10.21 -26.26
N GLU A 440 -9.34 9.40 -25.39
CA GLU A 440 -8.73 8.11 -25.73
C GLU A 440 -8.79 7.15 -24.52
N GLU A 441 -8.67 5.84 -24.73
CA GLU A 441 -8.65 4.84 -23.66
C GLU A 441 -7.80 3.61 -24.02
N GLY A 442 -6.81 3.32 -23.18
CA GLY A 442 -6.06 2.07 -23.24
C GLY A 442 -6.69 1.01 -22.33
N THR A 443 -6.40 -0.27 -22.57
CA THR A 443 -6.86 -1.39 -21.73
C THR A 443 -5.71 -2.36 -21.46
N ILE A 444 -5.62 -2.86 -20.23
CA ILE A 444 -4.75 -3.96 -19.80
C ILE A 444 -5.66 -5.07 -19.30
N THR A 445 -5.58 -6.26 -19.87
CA THR A 445 -6.42 -7.42 -19.47
C THR A 445 -5.54 -8.49 -18.85
N LEU A 446 -5.86 -8.91 -17.64
CA LEU A 446 -5.16 -9.98 -16.93
C LEU A 446 -6.05 -11.21 -16.95
N ASN A 447 -5.55 -12.30 -17.51
CA ASN A 447 -6.18 -13.61 -17.44
C ASN A 447 -5.38 -14.47 -16.47
N TYR A 448 -6.00 -14.85 -15.35
CA TYR A 448 -5.31 -15.58 -14.27
C TYR A 448 -5.10 -17.06 -14.59
N GLY A 449 -5.68 -17.57 -15.67
CA GLY A 449 -5.59 -18.97 -16.05
C GLY A 449 -6.21 -19.93 -15.03
N PHE A 450 -6.29 -21.20 -15.38
CA PHE A 450 -6.64 -22.28 -14.47
C PHE A 450 -6.07 -23.61 -14.93
N LEU A 451 -5.96 -24.56 -14.00
CA LEU A 451 -5.60 -25.92 -14.33
C LEU A 451 -6.47 -26.90 -13.52
N GLU A 452 -7.21 -27.75 -14.22
CA GLU A 452 -7.95 -28.85 -13.61
C GLU A 452 -7.19 -30.17 -13.75
N PHE A 453 -7.31 -31.01 -12.74
CA PHE A 453 -6.79 -32.38 -12.76
C PHE A 453 -7.98 -33.35 -12.70
N ASP A 454 -7.93 -34.38 -13.53
CA ASP A 454 -8.94 -35.45 -13.50
C ASP A 454 -8.80 -36.32 -12.23
N GLU A 455 -9.77 -37.21 -12.01
CA GLU A 455 -9.77 -38.13 -10.86
C GLU A 455 -8.55 -39.07 -10.80
N ASN A 456 -7.79 -39.19 -11.90
CA ASN A 456 -6.56 -40.00 -11.98
C ASN A 456 -5.29 -39.14 -11.81
N GLY A 457 -5.41 -37.84 -11.57
CA GLY A 457 -4.30 -36.91 -11.44
C GLY A 457 -3.64 -36.51 -12.76
N ASN A 458 -4.26 -36.79 -13.91
CA ASN A 458 -3.82 -36.26 -15.20
C ASN A 458 -4.35 -34.84 -15.40
N VAL A 459 -3.63 -34.06 -16.19
CA VAL A 459 -4.10 -32.72 -16.60
C VAL A 459 -5.39 -32.85 -17.42
N GLY A 460 -6.44 -32.20 -16.95
CA GLY A 460 -7.74 -32.09 -17.59
C GLY A 460 -7.81 -30.86 -18.49
N ASP A 461 -8.76 -29.96 -18.20
CA ASP A 461 -8.90 -28.67 -18.90
C ASP A 461 -8.03 -27.60 -18.24
N GLY A 462 -7.66 -26.58 -19.01
CA GLY A 462 -6.83 -25.50 -18.52
C GLY A 462 -6.80 -24.28 -19.42
N LEU A 463 -6.43 -23.17 -18.82
CA LEU A 463 -6.27 -21.87 -19.46
C LEU A 463 -4.93 -21.30 -19.01
N GLU A 464 -4.11 -20.88 -19.98
CA GLU A 464 -2.85 -20.21 -19.70
C GLU A 464 -3.09 -18.84 -19.07
N GLU A 465 -2.18 -18.43 -18.19
CA GLU A 465 -2.12 -17.07 -17.68
C GLU A 465 -1.51 -16.15 -18.73
N ASN A 466 -2.10 -14.96 -18.91
CA ASN A 466 -1.61 -13.96 -19.86
C ASN A 466 -1.98 -12.55 -19.41
N ILE A 467 -1.15 -11.58 -19.79
CA ILE A 467 -1.44 -10.15 -19.64
C ILE A 467 -1.40 -9.50 -21.02
N ASP A 468 -2.56 -9.07 -21.49
CA ASP A 468 -2.70 -8.39 -22.78
C ASP A 468 -2.75 -6.87 -22.58
N VAL A 469 -1.79 -6.15 -23.16
CA VAL A 469 -1.65 -4.70 -23.03
C VAL A 469 -2.00 -3.98 -24.33
N TYR A 470 -3.00 -3.12 -24.29
CA TYR A 470 -3.48 -2.31 -25.42
C TYR A 470 -3.48 -0.82 -25.06
N ILE A 471 -2.29 -0.20 -25.02
CA ILE A 471 -2.13 1.23 -24.66
C ILE A 471 -1.42 2.08 -25.72
N GLU A 472 -1.17 1.52 -26.91
CA GLU A 472 -0.43 2.22 -27.96
C GLU A 472 -1.07 3.55 -28.38
N ASP A 473 -2.40 3.59 -28.46
CA ASP A 473 -3.12 4.80 -28.88
C ASP A 473 -3.09 5.88 -27.78
N VAL A 474 -3.08 5.48 -26.50
CA VAL A 474 -2.82 6.40 -25.39
C VAL A 474 -1.43 7.02 -25.49
N ILE A 475 -0.40 6.21 -25.76
CA ILE A 475 0.97 6.73 -25.94
C ILE A 475 1.04 7.72 -27.11
N LYS A 476 0.37 7.42 -28.23
CA LYS A 476 0.29 8.35 -29.37
C LYS A 476 -0.40 9.66 -29.00
N GLU A 477 -1.49 9.60 -28.24
CA GLU A 477 -2.21 10.81 -27.80
C GLU A 477 -1.35 11.67 -26.86
N ILE A 478 -0.62 11.06 -25.93
CA ILE A 478 0.35 11.76 -25.06
C ILE A 478 1.41 12.49 -25.89
N GLU A 479 1.97 11.82 -26.90
CA GLU A 479 2.92 12.42 -27.83
C GLU A 479 2.30 13.57 -28.64
N CYS A 480 1.04 13.46 -29.05
CA CYS A 480 0.31 14.55 -29.71
C CYS A 480 0.16 15.78 -28.79
N ILE A 481 -0.24 15.56 -27.52
CA ILE A 481 -0.36 16.63 -26.51
C ILE A 481 1.01 17.29 -26.28
N LYS A 482 2.06 16.49 -26.09
CA LYS A 482 3.44 16.96 -25.93
C LYS A 482 3.86 17.87 -27.08
N ASN A 483 3.75 17.36 -28.31
CA ASN A 483 4.18 18.08 -29.50
C ASN A 483 3.40 19.39 -29.69
N GLY A 484 2.11 19.42 -29.34
CA GLY A 484 1.30 20.63 -29.38
C GLY A 484 1.81 21.71 -28.41
N ILE A 485 2.08 21.33 -27.16
CA ILE A 485 2.56 22.24 -26.12
C ILE A 485 3.98 22.75 -26.44
N ILE A 486 4.91 21.85 -26.76
CA ILE A 486 6.30 22.21 -27.10
C ILE A 486 6.35 23.11 -28.33
N SER A 487 5.58 22.79 -29.39
CA SER A 487 5.57 23.60 -30.61
C SER A 487 5.13 25.04 -30.32
N LYS A 488 4.22 25.24 -29.36
CA LYS A 488 3.79 26.59 -28.97
C LYS A 488 4.90 27.36 -28.26
N ILE A 489 5.67 26.72 -27.37
CA ILE A 489 6.85 27.35 -26.73
C ILE A 489 7.87 27.77 -27.79
N VAL A 490 8.19 26.86 -28.72
CA VAL A 490 9.14 27.13 -29.81
C VAL A 490 8.66 28.28 -30.72
N GLU A 491 7.36 28.37 -31.01
CA GLU A 491 6.78 29.49 -31.76
C GLU A 491 6.96 30.82 -31.01
N ASN A 492 6.58 30.87 -29.74
CA ASN A 492 6.71 32.06 -28.89
C ASN A 492 8.17 32.52 -28.80
N LYS A 493 9.11 31.59 -28.62
CA LYS A 493 10.55 31.88 -28.62
C LYS A 493 11.01 32.53 -29.93
N LYS A 494 10.55 32.03 -31.08
CA LYS A 494 10.87 32.62 -32.39
C LYS A 494 10.30 34.03 -32.54
N VAL A 495 9.07 34.26 -32.08
CA VAL A 495 8.44 35.59 -32.12
C VAL A 495 9.22 36.56 -31.22
N LEU A 496 9.55 36.15 -30.00
CA LEU A 496 10.33 36.97 -29.06
C LEU A 496 11.71 37.33 -29.62
N LYS A 497 12.46 36.35 -30.17
CA LYS A 497 13.75 36.63 -30.83
C LYS A 497 13.61 37.67 -31.93
N ARG A 498 12.57 37.57 -32.75
CA ARG A 498 12.32 38.51 -33.84
C ARG A 498 11.99 39.92 -33.34
N ILE A 499 11.25 40.05 -32.24
CA ILE A 499 10.99 41.34 -31.59
C ILE A 499 12.33 41.95 -31.14
N MET A 500 13.17 41.18 -30.45
CA MET A 500 14.49 41.63 -29.98
C MET A 500 15.41 42.07 -31.14
N GLU A 501 15.47 41.28 -32.21
CA GLU A 501 16.23 41.61 -33.42
C GLU A 501 15.73 42.90 -34.10
N THR A 502 14.41 43.10 -34.13
CA THR A 502 13.78 44.29 -34.73
C THR A 502 14.03 45.54 -33.88
N LEU A 503 14.08 45.39 -32.55
CA LEU A 503 14.53 46.44 -31.64
C LEU A 503 16.03 46.76 -31.80
N GLY A 504 16.82 45.85 -32.40
CA GLY A 504 18.26 46.01 -32.56
C GLY A 504 19.08 45.46 -31.39
N ILE A 505 18.49 44.60 -30.56
CA ILE A 505 19.19 43.89 -29.48
C ILE A 505 19.95 42.70 -30.07
N VAL A 506 21.27 42.67 -29.87
CA VAL A 506 22.14 41.62 -30.42
C VAL A 506 22.08 40.40 -29.50
N LEU A 507 21.55 39.30 -30.00
CA LEU A 507 21.63 38.00 -29.34
C LEU A 507 23.00 37.37 -29.67
N GLU A 508 23.86 37.14 -28.67
CA GLU A 508 25.03 36.28 -28.88
C GLU A 508 24.56 34.83 -29.11
N GLU A 509 25.03 34.19 -30.20
CA GLU A 509 24.63 32.83 -30.61
C GLU A 509 25.15 31.72 -29.68
#